data_AF-A0A8T3NRD9-F1
#
_entry.id   AF-A0A8T3NRD9-F1
#
_cell.length_a   1.000
_cell.length_b   1.000
_cell.length_c   1.000
_cell.angle_alpha   90.00
_cell.angle_beta   90.00
_cell.angle_gamma   90.00
#
_symmetry.space_group_name_H-M   'P 1'
#
loop_
_entity.id
_entity.type
_entity.pdbx_description
1 polymer ?
#
loop_
_entity_poly.entity_id
_entity_poly.type
_entity_poly.pdbx_seq_one_letter_code
_entity_poly.pdbx_strand_id
1 'polypeptide(L)' 'MYHAILGNNHYGRRHLRDALDILARTRHKYPFDKIVSHKFPLDEINEVMAAQDQGHITRASLVP' A
#
# COMPACT_ATOMS: atom_id res chain seq x y z
N MET A 1 14.40 0.34 -33.13
CA MET A 1 14.27 0.40 -31.66
C MET A 1 13.13 -0.55 -31.29
N TYR A 2 13.40 -1.60 -30.50
CA TYR A 2 12.37 -2.58 -30.13
C TYR A 2 11.75 -2.18 -28.79
N HIS A 3 10.42 -2.21 -28.70
CA HIS A 3 9.70 -2.10 -27.44
C HIS A 3 9.32 -3.49 -26.96
N ALA A 4 9.54 -3.78 -25.67
CA ALA A 4 9.15 -5.03 -25.05
C ALA A 4 8.16 -4.74 -23.91
N ILE A 5 7.13 -5.59 -23.79
CA ILE A 5 6.21 -5.59 -22.66
C ILE A 5 6.63 -6.75 -21.75
N LEU A 6 6.95 -6.45 -20.50
CA LEU A 6 7.37 -7.44 -19.51
C LEU A 6 6.32 -7.50 -18.39
N GLY A 7 5.81 -8.70 -18.13
CA GLY A 7 4.94 -8.95 -16.99
C GLY A 7 5.73 -9.03 -15.69
N ASN A 8 5.24 -8.39 -14.62
CA ASN A 8 5.78 -8.53 -13.28
C ASN A 8 4.63 -8.88 -12.32
N ASN A 9 4.65 -10.10 -11.79
CA ASN A 9 3.59 -10.60 -10.91
C ASN A 9 4.06 -10.82 -9.46
N HIS A 10 5.36 -10.78 -9.20
CA HIS A 10 5.91 -11.10 -7.88
C HIS A 10 7.18 -10.34 -7.58
N TYR A 11 7.34 -9.95 -6.32
CA TYR A 11 8.58 -9.43 -5.81
C TYR A 11 9.37 -10.53 -5.09
N GLY A 12 10.64 -10.73 -5.45
CA GLY A 12 11.52 -11.64 -4.72
C GLY A 12 11.81 -11.16 -3.29
N ARG A 13 12.26 -12.06 -2.41
CA ARG A 13 12.51 -11.77 -0.98
C ARG A 13 13.34 -10.52 -0.70
N ARG A 14 14.32 -10.20 -1.56
CA ARG A 14 15.17 -9.01 -1.40
C ARG A 14 14.40 -7.70 -1.51
N HIS A 15 13.34 -7.65 -2.31
CA HIS A 15 12.62 -6.41 -2.56
C HIS A 15 11.85 -5.88 -1.35
N LEU A 16 11.45 -6.75 -0.42
CA LEU A 16 10.90 -6.28 0.85
C LEU A 16 11.94 -5.48 1.64
N ARG A 17 13.18 -5.96 1.70
CA ARG A 17 14.29 -5.24 2.33
C ARG A 17 14.57 -3.93 1.62
N ASP A 18 14.65 -3.95 0.29
CA ASP A 18 14.90 -2.74 -0.51
C ASP A 18 13.80 -1.68 -0.28
N ALA A 19 12.53 -2.10 -0.21
CA ALA A 19 11.41 -1.22 0.06
C ALA A 19 11.47 -0.60 1.47
N LEU A 20 11.82 -1.40 2.48
CA LEU A 20 12.00 -0.91 3.86
C LEU A 20 13.17 0.07 3.95
N ASP A 21 14.28 -0.22 3.27
CA ASP A 21 15.44 0.66 3.18
C ASP A 21 15.08 2.01 2.55
N ILE A 22 14.31 2.01 1.46
CA ILE A 22 13.80 3.24 0.83
C ILE A 22 12.92 4.01 1.82
N LEU A 23 11.97 3.33 2.45
CA LEU A 23 11.03 3.97 3.38
C LEU A 23 11.79 4.60 4.57
N ALA A 24 12.75 3.89 5.16
CA ALA A 24 13.56 4.40 6.26
C ALA A 24 14.37 5.65 5.86
N ARG A 25 15.05 5.59 4.71
CA ARG A 25 15.91 6.70 4.23
C ARG A 25 15.11 7.92 3.77
N THR A 26 13.88 7.72 3.31
CA THR A 26 13.06 8.78 2.69
C THR A 26 11.83 9.16 3.49
N ARG A 27 11.65 8.64 4.71
CA ARG A 27 10.44 8.85 5.54
C ARG A 27 10.08 10.31 5.75
N HIS A 28 11.07 11.19 5.78
CA HIS A 28 10.90 12.64 5.96
C HIS A 28 10.82 13.42 4.64
N LYS A 29 11.09 12.76 3.50
CA LYS A 29 11.06 13.36 2.17
C LYS A 29 9.71 13.19 1.49
N TYR A 30 9.01 12.08 1.74
CA TYR A 30 7.71 11.78 1.15
C TYR A 30 6.63 11.62 2.23
N PRO A 31 5.37 11.97 1.93
CA PRO A 31 4.27 11.88 2.89
C PRO A 31 3.74 10.45 2.99
N PHE A 32 4.58 9.51 3.47
CA PHE A 32 4.19 8.10 3.61
C PHE A 32 3.00 7.91 4.55
N ASP A 33 2.81 8.81 5.51
CA ASP A 33 1.66 8.87 6.42
C ASP A 33 0.33 9.10 5.67
N LYS A 34 0.35 9.75 4.50
CA LYS A 34 -0.84 9.98 3.66
C LYS A 34 -1.20 8.81 2.75
N ILE A 35 -0.36 7.77 2.69
CA ILE A 35 -0.63 6.58 1.86
C ILE A 35 -1.80 5.77 2.44
N VAL A 36 -1.92 5.71 3.77
CA VAL A 36 -3.08 5.14 4.43
C VAL A 36 -4.11 6.26 4.56
N SER A 37 -5.20 6.19 3.78
CA SER A 37 -6.21 7.25 3.76
C SER A 37 -7.14 7.19 4.96
N HIS A 38 -7.37 5.99 5.51
CA HIS A 38 -8.30 5.76 6.61
C HIS A 38 -7.81 4.66 7.56
N LYS A 39 -8.22 4.77 8.83
CA LYS A 39 -8.00 3.74 9.86
C LYS A 39 -9.34 3.40 10.49
N PHE A 40 -9.62 2.12 10.65
CA PHE A 40 -10.87 1.62 11.19
C PHE A 40 -10.61 0.54 12.24
N PRO A 41 -11.45 0.43 13.27
CA PRO A 41 -11.34 -0.68 14.21
C PRO A 41 -11.65 -2.01 13.51
N LEU A 42 -11.10 -3.11 14.05
CA LEU A 42 -11.20 -4.43 13.44
C LEU A 42 -12.66 -4.94 13.31
N ASP A 43 -13.54 -4.52 14.20
CA ASP A 43 -14.96 -4.88 14.22
C ASP A 43 -15.77 -4.29 13.05
N GLU A 44 -15.25 -3.25 12.37
CA GLU A 44 -15.86 -2.61 11.19
C GLU A 44 -15.36 -3.19 9.85
N ILE A 45 -14.69 -4.35 9.85
CA ILE A 45 -14.01 -4.87 8.64
C ILE A 45 -14.96 -5.02 7.43
N ASN A 46 -16.21 -5.42 7.65
CA ASN A 46 -17.15 -5.69 6.56
C ASN A 46 -17.59 -4.40 5.86
N GLU A 47 -17.90 -3.36 6.64
CA GLU A 47 -18.28 -2.03 6.16
C GLU A 47 -17.13 -1.37 5.39
N VAL A 48 -15.91 -1.51 5.89
CA VAL A 48 -14.69 -0.98 5.26
C VAL A 48 -14.42 -1.65 3.92
N MET A 49 -14.57 -2.97 3.83
CA MET A 49 -14.42 -3.69 2.57
C MET A 49 -15.46 -3.22 1.54
N ALA A 50 -16.73 -3.08 1.93
CA ALA A 50 -17.78 -2.59 1.04
C ALA A 50 -17.52 -1.15 0.54
N ALA A 51 -17.03 -0.26 1.41
CA ALA A 51 -16.67 1.10 1.04
C ALA A 51 -15.42 1.16 0.14
N GLN A 52 -14.47 0.25 0.32
CA GLN A 52 -13.30 0.10 -0.56
C GLN A 52 -13.71 -0.35 -1.97
N ASP A 53 -14.62 -1.32 -2.08
CA ASP A 53 -15.13 -1.81 -3.38
C ASP A 53 -15.87 -0.71 -4.17
N GLN A 54 -16.46 0.26 -3.48
CA GLN A 54 -17.10 1.44 -4.09
C GLN A 54 -16.09 2.53 -4.51
N GLY A 55 -14.80 2.36 -4.22
CA GLY A 55 -13.74 3.31 -4.55
C GLY A 55 -13.65 4.52 -3.60
N HIS A 56 -14.38 4.52 -2.50
CA HIS A 56 -14.32 5.59 -1.49
C HIS A 56 -13.03 5.55 -0.66
N ILE A 57 -12.36 4.41 -0.63
CA ILE A 57 -11.15 4.17 0.18
C ILE A 57 -10.03 3.69 -0.74
N THR A 58 -8.95 4.47 -0.84
CA THR A 58 -7.75 4.09 -1.62
C THR A 58 -6.85 3.09 -0.90
N ARG A 59 -6.70 3.20 0.43
CA ARG A 59 -5.96 2.24 1.27
C ARG A 59 -6.34 2.42 2.74
N ALA A 60 -6.90 1.37 3.35
CA ALA A 60 -7.23 1.34 4.77
C ALA A 60 -6.18 0.59 5.60
N SER A 61 -6.16 0.88 6.90
CA SER A 61 -5.55 0.03 7.93
C SER A 61 -6.61 -0.36 8.94
N LEU A 62 -6.64 -1.63 9.30
CA LEU A 62 -7.37 -2.08 10.49
C LEU A 62 -6.49 -1.84 11.71
N VAL A 63 -7.08 -1.31 12.78
CA VAL A 63 -6.41 -1.09 14.08
C VAL A 63 -7.08 -1.94 15.16
N PRO A 64 -6.35 -2.36 16.21
CA PRO A 64 -6.91 -3.12 17.32
C PRO A 64 -8.01 -2.36 18.07
#